data_AF-A0A926A3E5-F1
#
_entry.id   AF-A0A926A3E5-F1
#
_cell.length_a   1.000
_cell.length_b   1.000
_cell.length_c   1.000
_cell.angle_alpha   90.00
_cell.angle_beta   90.00
_cell.angle_gamma   90.00
#
_symmetry.space_group_name_H-M   'P 1'
#
loop_
_entity.id
_entity.type
_entity.pdbx_description
1 polymer ?
#
loop_
_entity_poly.entity_id
_entity_poly.type
_entity_poly.pdbx_seq_one_letter_code
_entity_poly.pdbx_strand_id
1 'polypeptide(L)'
;MRVLVVNAGSSSMKLRLLDGHDAVERTVDVPSGPGGVDPVKLTGLLRDWPEPDVVGHRVVHGGRAFTGPVLLDADVRREVGELADLAPLHQP
;
A
#
# COMPACT_ATOMS: atom_id res chain seq x y z
N MET A 1 -11.15 -5.78 -14.17
CA MET A 1 -10.23 -4.85 -13.51
C MET A 1 -9.65 -5.57 -12.30
N ARG A 2 -8.34 -5.51 -12.08
CA ARG A 2 -7.66 -6.06 -10.92
C ARG A 2 -7.07 -4.95 -10.07
N VAL A 3 -7.26 -5.05 -8.76
CA VAL A 3 -6.76 -4.07 -7.79
C VAL A 3 -5.78 -4.74 -6.85
N LEU A 4 -4.53 -4.27 -6.82
CA LEU A 4 -3.59 -4.64 -5.77
C LEU A 4 -3.74 -3.69 -4.59
N VAL A 5 -4.22 -4.20 -3.46
CA VAL A 5 -4.32 -3.45 -2.21
C VAL A 5 -3.05 -3.70 -1.39
N VAL A 6 -2.40 -2.60 -1.01
CA VAL A 6 -1.16 -2.57 -0.25
C VAL A 6 -1.40 -1.92 1.11
N ASN A 7 -1.10 -2.65 2.18
CA ASN A 7 -1.11 -2.13 3.54
C ASN A 7 0.28 -2.37 4.15
N ALA A 8 1.11 -1.33 4.18
CA ALA A 8 2.45 -1.37 4.73
C ALA A 8 2.41 -0.99 6.21
N GLY A 9 2.81 -1.92 7.08
CA GLY A 9 3.01 -1.70 8.51
C GLY A 9 4.46 -1.90 8.91
N SER A 10 4.75 -1.63 10.19
CA SER A 10 6.09 -1.70 10.77
C SER A 10 6.67 -3.11 10.87
N SER A 11 5.82 -4.14 10.92
CA SER A 11 6.23 -5.55 11.03
C SER A 11 5.82 -6.43 9.84
N SER A 12 4.86 -5.96 9.03
CA SER A 12 4.44 -6.67 7.82
C SER A 12 3.90 -5.71 6.75
N MET A 13 4.05 -6.10 5.50
CA MET A 13 3.34 -5.55 4.35
C MET A 13 2.32 -6.58 3.88
N LYS A 14 1.04 -6.21 3.92
CA LYS A 14 -0.07 -7.07 3.50
C LYS A 14 -0.48 -6.70 2.09
N LEU A 15 -0.53 -7.70 1.22
CA LEU A 15 -0.84 -7.57 -0.19
C LEU A 15 -2.05 -8.44 -0.52
N ARG A 16 -3.04 -7.85 -1.18
CA ARG A 16 -4.22 -8.56 -1.67
C ARG A 16 -4.52 -8.14 -3.10
N LEU A 17 -4.67 -9.11 -4.00
CA LEU A 17 -5.13 -8.88 -5.36
C LEU A 17 -6.61 -9.21 -5.43
N LEU A 18 -7.43 -8.23 -5.81
CA LEU A 18 -8.86 -8.38 -6.02
C LEU A 18 -9.17 -8.41 -7.52
N ASP A 19 -10.17 -9.19 -7.91
CA ASP A 19 -10.72 -9.20 -9.27
C ASP A 19 -11.79 -8.09 -9.48
N GLY A 20 -12.45 -8.12 -10.63
CA GLY A 20 -13.47 -7.12 -11.01
C GLY A 20 -14.79 -7.25 -10.27
N HIS A 21 -14.92 -8.22 -9.36
CA HIS A 21 -16.10 -8.49 -8.54
C HIS A 21 -15.78 -8.38 -7.04
N ASP A 22 -14.68 -7.69 -6.70
CA ASP A 22 -14.15 -7.52 -5.34
C ASP A 22 -13.75 -8.85 -4.65
N ALA A 23 -13.59 -9.94 -5.39
CA ALA A 23 -13.15 -11.21 -4.84
C ALA A 23 -11.62 -11.26 -4.75
N VAL A 24 -11.10 -11.81 -3.64
CA VAL A 24 -9.64 -11.93 -3.43
C VAL A 24 -9.09 -13.11 -4.24
N GLU A 25 -8.30 -12.82 -5.29
CA GLU A 25 -7.61 -13.83 -6.12
C GLU A 25 -6.30 -14.31 -5.48
N ARG A 26 -5.59 -13.41 -4.78
CA ARG A 26 -4.29 -13.68 -4.14
C ARG A 26 -4.14 -12.88 -2.84
N THR A 27 -3.43 -13.46 -1.87
CA THR A 27 -3.09 -12.80 -0.61
C THR A 27 -1.71 -13.23 -0.15
N VAL A 28 -0.95 -12.30 0.40
CA VAL A 28 0.31 -12.60 1.10
C VAL A 28 0.63 -11.52 2.12
N ASP A 29 1.12 -11.95 3.28
CA ASP A 29 1.67 -11.09 4.31
C ASP A 29 3.19 -11.24 4.26
N VAL A 30 3.89 -10.18 3.87
CA VAL A 30 5.34 -10.14 3.74
C VAL A 30 5.92 -9.56 5.04
N PRO A 31 6.78 -10.27 5.77
CA PRO A 31 7.48 -9.68 6.91
C PRO A 31 8.24 -8.41 6.49
N SER A 32 8.08 -7.32 7.23
CA SER A 32 8.84 -6.07 7.06
C SER A 32 9.66 -5.77 8.31
N GLY A 33 10.74 -5.03 8.13
CA GLY A 33 11.58 -4.54 9.23
C GLY A 33 11.75 -3.02 9.18
N PRO A 34 12.64 -2.44 10.00
CA PRO A 34 12.90 -1.00 10.01
C PRO A 34 13.32 -0.42 8.65
N GLY A 35 13.91 -1.25 7.77
CA GLY A 35 14.26 -0.89 6.39
C GLY A 35 13.15 -1.17 5.36
N GLY A 36 11.93 -1.49 5.80
CA GLY A 36 10.83 -1.89 4.94
C GLY A 36 10.94 -3.33 4.43
N VAL A 37 10.42 -3.56 3.22
CA VAL A 37 10.48 -4.85 2.52
C VAL A 37 11.58 -4.80 1.46
N ASP A 38 12.37 -5.87 1.36
CA ASP A 38 13.37 -6.04 0.31
C ASP A 38 12.69 -6.08 -1.08
N PRO A 39 12.98 -5.10 -1.98
CA PRO A 39 12.33 -5.02 -3.29
C PRO A 39 12.58 -6.24 -4.19
N VAL A 40 13.74 -6.90 -4.07
CA VAL A 40 14.07 -8.09 -4.89
C VAL A 40 13.21 -9.26 -4.45
N LYS A 41 13.05 -9.46 -3.14
CA LYS A 41 12.17 -10.51 -2.59
C LYS A 41 10.72 -10.25 -2.95
N LEU A 42 10.27 -9.00 -2.84
CA LEU A 42 8.91 -8.61 -3.20
C LEU A 42 8.63 -8.86 -4.69
N THR A 43 9.54 -8.46 -5.58
CA THR A 43 9.41 -8.70 -7.02
C THR A 43 9.37 -10.20 -7.33
N GLY A 44 10.22 -11.00 -6.66
CA GLY A 44 10.21 -12.44 -6.80
C GLY A 44 8.88 -13.08 -6.36
N LEU A 45 8.32 -12.61 -5.25
CA LEU A 45 7.04 -13.09 -4.70
C LEU A 45 5.85 -12.79 -5.63
N LEU A 46 5.86 -11.61 -6.25
CA LEU A 46 4.77 -11.15 -7.11
C LEU A 46 4.89 -11.62 -8.57
N ARG A 47 6.00 -12.24 -8.96
CA ARG A 47 6.30 -12.65 -10.35
C ARG A 47 5.18 -13.45 -11.01
N ASP A 48 4.55 -14.36 -10.27
CA ASP A 48 3.53 -15.27 -10.79
C ASP A 48 2.10 -14.79 -10.50
N TRP A 49 1.95 -13.57 -9.98
CA TRP A 49 0.64 -12.96 -9.78
C TRP A 49 0.14 -12.35 -11.09
N PRO A 50 -1.18 -12.36 -11.34
CA PRO A 50 -1.74 -11.53 -12.41
C PRO A 50 -1.37 -10.06 -12.21
N GLU A 51 -1.09 -9.36 -13.31
CA GLU A 51 -0.77 -7.93 -13.27
C GLU A 51 -2.00 -7.12 -12.83
N PRO A 52 -1.87 -6.22 -11.84
CA PRO A 52 -2.96 -5.35 -11.43
C PRO A 52 -3.13 -4.17 -12.39
N ASP A 53 -4.37 -3.75 -12.61
CA ASP A 53 -4.68 -2.53 -13.38
C ASP A 53 -4.43 -1.26 -12.53
N VAL A 54 -4.57 -1.37 -11.21
CA VAL A 54 -4.33 -0.28 -10.25
C VAL A 54 -3.79 -0.81 -8.93
N VAL A 55 -3.01 0.04 -8.24
CA VAL A 55 -2.51 -0.22 -6.89
C VAL A 55 -3.14 0.78 -5.92
N GLY A 56 -3.78 0.28 -4.87
CA GLY A 56 -4.34 1.07 -3.79
C GLY A 56 -3.50 0.95 -2.53
N HIS A 57 -3.02 2.07 -2.00
CA HIS A 57 -2.27 2.11 -0.74
C HIS A 57 -3.16 2.57 0.41
N ARG A 58 -3.11 1.87 1.55
CA ARG A 58 -3.75 2.35 2.77
C ARG A 58 -2.81 3.30 3.52
N VAL A 59 -3.21 4.56 3.61
CA VAL A 59 -2.59 5.59 4.44
C VAL A 59 -3.47 5.80 5.68
N VAL A 60 -2.86 5.96 6.86
CA VAL A 60 -3.63 6.00 8.12
C VAL A 60 -4.32 7.35 8.32
N HIS A 61 -3.62 8.47 8.10
CA HIS A 61 -4.18 9.80 8.35
C HIS A 61 -4.02 10.73 7.14
N GLY A 62 -5.14 11.17 6.56
CA GLY A 62 -5.20 12.10 5.43
C GLY A 62 -5.37 13.58 5.83
N GLY A 63 -5.37 13.87 7.13
CA GLY A 63 -5.57 15.23 7.63
C GLY A 63 -6.98 15.72 7.33
N ARG A 64 -7.13 17.02 7.07
CA ARG A 64 -8.41 17.61 6.65
C ARG A 64 -8.57 17.63 5.14
N ALA A 65 -7.48 17.48 4.39
CA ALA A 65 -7.45 17.60 2.94
C ALA A 65 -7.86 16.28 2.26
N PHE A 66 -7.42 15.13 2.78
CA PHE A 66 -7.68 13.82 2.17
C PHE A 66 -8.66 13.01 3.00
N THR A 67 -9.95 13.17 2.72
CA THR A 67 -11.04 12.46 3.41
C THR A 67 -11.64 11.32 2.58
N GLY A 68 -11.09 11.05 1.40
CA GLY A 68 -11.47 9.96 0.51
C GLY A 68 -10.32 9.52 -0.41
N PRO A 69 -10.56 8.56 -1.32
CA PRO A 69 -9.54 8.11 -2.26
C PRO A 69 -9.06 9.26 -3.16
N VAL A 70 -7.76 9.34 -3.36
CA VAL A 70 -7.11 10.35 -4.22
C VAL A 70 -6.07 9.66 -5.11
N LEU A 71 -5.88 10.17 -6.32
CA LEU A 71 -4.80 9.71 -7.19
C LEU A 71 -3.46 10.17 -6.60
N LEU A 72 -2.50 9.26 -6.51
CA LEU A 72 -1.19 9.58 -5.95
C LEU A 72 -0.32 10.30 -6.98
N ASP A 73 0.05 11.55 -6.69
CA ASP A 73 1.04 12.33 -7.44
C ASP A 73 2.14 12.87 -6.51
N ALA A 74 3.01 13.74 -7.02
CA ALA A 74 4.10 14.31 -6.25
C ALA A 74 3.63 15.24 -5.12
N ASP A 75 2.57 16.02 -5.35
CA ASP A 75 2.05 16.97 -4.36
C ASP A 75 1.31 16.22 -3.24
N VAL A 76 0.46 15.24 -3.59
CA VAL A 76 -0.20 14.36 -2.62
C VAL A 76 0.82 13.63 -1.77
N ARG A 77 1.90 13.11 -2.37
CA ARG A 77 2.98 12.45 -1.61
C ARG A 77 3.66 13.38 -0.61
N ARG A 78 3.92 14.64 -1.00
CA ARG A 78 4.52 15.64 -0.11
C ARG A 78 3.56 15.95 1.05
N GLU A 79 2.31 16.29 0.74
CA GLU A 79 1.32 16.67 1.76
C GLU A 79 1.02 15.52 2.72
N VAL A 80 0.93 14.27 2.23
CA VAL A 80 0.80 13.09 3.09
C VAL A 80 2.03 12.92 4.00
N GLY A 81 3.23 13.22 3.52
CA GLY A 81 4.46 13.20 4.33
C GLY A 81 4.44 14.23 5.47
N GLU A 82 3.88 15.42 5.23
CA GLU A 82 3.72 16.46 6.26
C GLU A 82 2.75 16.06 7.39
N LEU A 83 1.94 15.02 7.19
CA LEU A 83 0.99 14.49 8.16
C LEU A 83 1.56 13.34 9.01
N ALA A 84 2.84 13.00 8.87
CA ALA A 84 3.47 11.89 9.60
C ALA A 84 3.29 11.99 11.12
N ASP A 85 3.37 13.21 11.67
CA ASP A 85 3.18 13.48 13.11
C ASP A 85 1.78 13.13 13.64
N LEU A 86 0.77 13.04 12.76
CA LEU A 86 -0.59 12.62 13.14
C LEU A 86 -0.72 11.10 13.29
N ALA A 87 0.22 10.32 12.73
CA ALA A 87 0.23 8.86 12.81
C ALA A 87 1.66 8.27 12.80
N PRO A 88 2.53 8.63 13.76
CA PRO A 88 3.98 8.38 13.70
C PRO A 88 4.35 6.89 13.70
N LEU A 89 3.49 6.02 14.23
CA LEU A 89 3.73 4.57 14.25
C LEU A 89 3.33 3.86 12.94
N HIS A 90 2.63 4.55 12.03
CA HIS A 90 2.02 3.94 10.86
C HIS A 90 2.31 4.68 9.54
N GLN A 91 2.67 5.96 9.61
CA GLN A 91 2.93 6.84 8.48
C GLN A 91 4.21 7.63 8.78
N PRO A 92 5.40 7.01 8.65
CA PRO A 92 6.68 7.64 8.91
C PRO A 92 7.12 8.59 7.79
#